data_AF-A0A1F5XH90-F1
#
_entry.id   AF-A0A1F5XH90-F1
#
_cell.length_a   1.000
_cell.length_b   1.000
_cell.length_c   1.000
_cell.angle_alpha   90.00
_cell.angle_beta   90.00
_cell.angle_gamma   90.00
#
_symmetry.space_group_name_H-M   'P 1'
#
loop_
_entity.id
_entity.type
_entity.pdbx_description
1 polymer ?
#
loop_
_entity_poly.entity_id
_entity_poly.type
_entity_poly.pdbx_seq_one_letter_code
_entity_poly.pdbx_strand_id
1 'polypeptide(L)'
;MGINISGKSYFILAVVLLLLGGVALMGFGFLPVLKVGGRAASYAEFLKVLGALKTFEERVAPRSGAGEAPATPTQEFKRLALAELADNLFLDEMISKTDPGIFKKTEEMAAWVLNDRKNSSLGGASEELYGLELEDFKKFVLLPQAKRDALTEYYKGDAEKLSEIWLALKKSVEVKIYYPGYFWDGEDVRIKN
;
A
#
# COMPACT_ATOMS: atom_id res chain seq x y z
N MET A 1 43.31 5.60 -32.80
CA MET A 1 43.83 5.58 -31.41
C MET A 1 42.92 4.67 -30.62
N GLY A 2 43.26 3.38 -30.51
CA GLY A 2 42.41 2.38 -29.84
C GLY A 2 42.62 2.45 -28.34
N ILE A 3 41.57 2.75 -27.58
CA ILE A 3 41.64 2.71 -26.12
C ILE A 3 41.73 1.23 -25.73
N ASN A 4 42.91 0.79 -25.31
CA ASN A 4 43.11 -0.56 -24.80
C ASN A 4 42.60 -0.58 -23.34
N ILE A 5 41.32 -0.89 -23.18
CA ILE A 5 40.65 -0.92 -21.89
C ILE A 5 40.93 -2.29 -21.26
N SER A 6 41.76 -2.32 -20.23
CA SER A 6 42.09 -3.52 -19.45
C SER A 6 40.85 -4.05 -18.70
N GLY A 7 40.80 -5.36 -18.41
CA GLY A 7 39.70 -6.00 -17.66
C GLY A 7 39.36 -5.33 -16.31
N LYS A 8 40.33 -4.63 -15.69
CA LYS A 8 40.10 -3.83 -14.47
C LYS A 8 39.20 -2.61 -14.72
N SER A 9 39.29 -2.00 -15.90
CA SER A 9 38.48 -0.83 -16.28
C SER A 9 37.02 -1.20 -16.55
N TYR A 10 36.75 -2.40 -17.11
CA TYR A 10 35.38 -2.92 -17.24
C TYR A 10 34.77 -3.26 -15.87
N PHE A 11 35.56 -3.80 -14.94
CA PHE A 11 35.10 -4.06 -13.58
C PHE A 11 34.74 -2.76 -12.84
N ILE A 12 35.59 -1.74 -12.93
CA ILE A 12 35.32 -0.42 -12.34
C ILE A 12 34.07 0.21 -12.97
N LEU A 13 33.91 0.13 -14.29
CA LEU A 13 32.73 0.64 -14.98
C LEU A 13 31.45 -0.09 -14.54
N ALA A 14 31.49 -1.42 -14.38
CA ALA A 14 30.37 -2.20 -13.88
C ALA A 14 29.98 -1.84 -12.44
N VAL A 15 30.96 -1.62 -11.56
CA VAL A 15 30.72 -1.18 -10.18
C VAL A 15 30.13 0.24 -10.16
N VAL A 16 30.65 1.16 -10.97
CA VAL A 16 30.11 2.52 -11.09
C VAL A 16 28.68 2.50 -11.63
N LEU A 17 28.39 1.68 -12.64
CA LEU A 17 27.03 1.52 -13.17
C LEU A 17 26.08 0.88 -12.14
N LEU A 18 26.54 -0.08 -11.33
CA LEU A 18 25.78 -0.65 -10.22
C LEU A 18 25.48 0.38 -9.14
N LEU A 19 26.46 1.21 -8.78
CA LEU A 19 26.29 2.28 -7.80
C LEU A 19 25.34 3.37 -8.32
N LEU A 20 25.49 3.80 -9.58
CA LEU A 20 24.59 4.76 -10.21
C LEU A 20 23.16 4.19 -10.36
N GLY A 21 23.04 2.91 -10.72
CA GLY A 21 21.76 2.20 -10.72
C GLY A 21 21.13 2.14 -9.34
N GLY A 22 21.91 1.86 -8.29
CA GLY A 22 21.46 1.88 -6.90
C GLY A 22 20.99 3.27 -6.45
N VAL A 23 21.72 4.33 -6.80
CA VAL A 23 21.35 5.72 -6.50
C VAL A 23 20.09 6.14 -7.26
N ALA A 24 19.96 5.74 -8.53
CA ALA A 24 18.74 6.01 -9.31
C ALA A 24 17.52 5.31 -8.70
N LEU A 25 17.65 4.03 -8.31
CA LEU A 25 16.56 3.29 -7.64
C LEU A 25 16.16 3.91 -6.29
N MET A 26 17.12 4.47 -5.55
CA MET A 26 16.83 5.26 -4.34
C MET A 26 16.09 6.56 -4.67
N GLY A 27 16.50 7.29 -5.70
CA GLY A 27 15.92 8.58 -6.09
C GLY A 27 14.46 8.49 -6.59
N PHE A 28 14.09 7.39 -7.24
CA PHE A 28 12.72 7.19 -7.75
C PHE A 28 11.79 6.47 -6.77
N GLY A 29 12.24 6.13 -5.55
CA GLY A 29 11.39 5.54 -4.52
C GLY A 29 10.91 4.11 -4.80
N PHE A 30 11.55 3.40 -5.74
CA PHE A 30 11.20 2.01 -6.13
C PHE A 30 11.67 0.94 -5.12
N LEU A 31 12.36 1.33 -4.05
CA LEU A 31 12.83 0.40 -3.04
C LEU A 31 11.64 -0.27 -2.34
N PRO A 32 11.57 -1.61 -2.31
CA PRO A 32 10.50 -2.31 -1.62
C PRO A 32 10.64 -2.09 -0.11
N VAL A 33 9.55 -1.66 0.52
CA VAL A 33 9.47 -1.54 1.98
C VAL A 33 8.74 -2.72 2.61
N LEU A 34 7.89 -3.37 1.82
CA LEU A 34 7.03 -4.46 2.22
C LEU A 34 6.83 -5.39 1.02
N LYS A 35 6.80 -6.69 1.27
CA LYS A 35 6.42 -7.71 0.30
C LYS A 35 5.47 -8.69 0.95
N VAL A 36 4.39 -9.03 0.26
CA VAL A 36 3.39 -10.02 0.64
C VAL A 36 3.25 -10.98 -0.54
N GLY A 37 3.71 -12.22 -0.36
CA GLY A 37 3.77 -13.23 -1.41
C GLY A 37 4.63 -12.77 -2.60
N GLY A 38 4.04 -12.74 -3.79
CA GLY A 38 4.71 -12.29 -5.01
C GLY A 38 4.76 -10.77 -5.20
N ARG A 39 3.99 -9.99 -4.43
CA ARG A 39 3.79 -8.54 -4.65
C ARG A 39 4.51 -7.71 -3.61
N ALA A 40 4.99 -6.54 -4.00
CA ALA A 40 5.71 -5.63 -3.13
C ALA A 40 5.12 -4.22 -3.18
N ALA A 41 5.17 -3.53 -2.05
CA ALA A 41 4.91 -2.10 -1.94
C ALA A 41 6.25 -1.36 -1.82
N SER A 42 6.36 -0.26 -2.55
CA SER A 42 7.53 0.60 -2.63
C SER A 42 7.54 1.67 -1.55
N TYR A 43 8.71 2.28 -1.34
CA TYR A 43 8.87 3.39 -0.41
C TYR A 43 8.01 4.60 -0.79
N ALA A 44 7.85 4.89 -2.08
CA ALA A 44 6.97 5.95 -2.55
C ALA A 44 5.51 5.70 -2.14
N GLU A 45 5.00 4.48 -2.30
CA GLU A 45 3.65 4.11 -1.89
C GLU A 45 3.48 4.22 -0.37
N PHE A 46 4.48 3.81 0.39
CA PHE A 46 4.48 3.98 1.85
C PHE A 46 4.42 5.45 2.27
N LEU A 47 5.16 6.34 1.62
CA LEU A 47 5.10 7.77 1.93
C LEU A 47 3.71 8.35 1.62
N LYS A 48 3.06 7.92 0.53
CA LYS A 48 1.70 8.36 0.18
C LYS A 48 0.68 7.92 1.23
N VAL A 49 0.70 6.63 1.62
CA VAL A 49 -0.20 6.11 2.66
C VAL A 49 0.08 6.76 4.02
N LEU A 50 1.36 6.94 4.39
CA LEU A 50 1.75 7.61 5.62
C LEU A 50 1.27 9.07 5.65
N GLY A 51 1.42 9.80 4.54
CA GLY A 51 0.93 11.17 4.40
C GLY A 51 -0.58 11.26 4.49
N ALA A 52 -1.30 10.31 3.89
CA ALA A 52 -2.74 10.24 3.93
C ALA A 52 -3.29 9.99 5.34
N LEU A 53 -2.71 9.04 6.07
CA LEU A 53 -3.09 8.76 7.45
C LEU A 53 -2.89 9.98 8.36
N LYS A 54 -1.76 10.68 8.21
CA LYS A 54 -1.49 11.91 8.98
C LYS A 54 -2.46 13.03 8.64
N THR A 55 -2.70 13.24 7.35
CA THR A 55 -3.61 14.30 6.88
C THR A 55 -5.03 14.04 7.37
N PHE A 56 -5.48 12.79 7.29
CA PHE A 56 -6.79 12.38 7.80
C PHE A 56 -6.91 12.60 9.31
N GLU A 57 -5.91 12.17 10.09
CA GLU A 57 -5.88 12.42 11.54
C GLU A 57 -5.93 13.93 11.83
N GLU A 58 -5.11 14.74 11.18
CA GLU A 58 -5.03 16.18 11.44
C GLU A 58 -6.31 16.92 11.07
N ARG A 59 -6.99 16.51 9.98
CA ARG A 59 -8.11 17.27 9.39
C ARG A 59 -9.49 16.72 9.74
N VAL A 60 -9.61 15.43 9.99
CA VAL A 60 -10.91 14.76 10.15
C VAL A 60 -11.14 14.33 11.60
N ALA A 61 -10.16 13.72 12.27
CA ALA A 61 -10.34 13.20 13.63
C ALA A 61 -10.80 14.25 14.68
N PRO A 62 -10.29 15.50 14.68
CA PRO A 62 -10.75 16.54 15.59
C PRO A 62 -12.20 16.98 15.36
N ARG A 63 -12.70 16.84 14.11
CA ARG A 63 -14.05 17.27 13.73
C ARG A 63 -15.12 16.23 14.07
N SER A 64 -14.73 14.98 14.32
CA SER A 64 -15.62 13.88 14.73
C SER A 64 -15.99 13.88 16.22
N GLY A 65 -15.60 14.89 17.00
CA GLY A 65 -15.99 15.01 18.41
C GLY A 65 -15.17 14.13 19.37
N ALA A 66 -14.15 13.45 18.87
CA ALA A 66 -13.06 12.98 19.71
C ALA A 66 -12.26 14.25 20.10
N GLY A 67 -12.40 14.71 21.35
CA GLY A 67 -11.57 15.82 21.88
C GLY A 67 -10.08 15.56 21.67
N GLU A 68 -9.22 16.58 21.84
CA GLU A 68 -7.76 16.54 21.59
C GLU A 68 -7.14 15.17 21.87
N ALA A 69 -7.09 14.32 20.84
CA ALA A 69 -6.54 13.00 20.97
C ALA A 69 -5.02 13.18 21.18
N PRO A 70 -4.38 12.42 22.08
CA PRO A 70 -2.93 12.46 22.20
C PRO A 70 -2.33 12.17 20.83
N ALA A 71 -1.40 13.03 20.39
CA ALA A 71 -0.80 12.92 19.07
C ALA A 71 -0.27 11.49 18.85
N THR A 72 -0.84 10.80 17.86
CA THR A 72 -0.42 9.45 17.50
C THR A 72 1.09 9.45 17.22
N PRO A 73 1.90 8.64 17.93
CA PRO A 73 3.34 8.65 17.77
C PRO A 73 3.76 8.42 16.32
N THR A 74 4.82 9.08 15.87
CA THR A 74 5.29 8.92 14.47
C THR A 74 5.58 7.46 14.11
N GLN A 75 6.05 6.66 15.08
CA GLN A 75 6.28 5.23 14.85
C GLN A 75 5.00 4.45 14.63
N GLU A 76 3.89 4.85 15.25
CA GLU A 76 2.59 4.21 15.10
C GLU A 76 1.97 4.53 13.75
N PHE A 77 2.06 5.78 13.27
CA PHE A 77 1.65 6.10 11.90
C PHE A 77 2.40 5.29 10.84
N LYS A 78 3.72 5.10 11.04
CA LYS A 78 4.52 4.26 10.15
C LYS A 78 4.09 2.79 10.23
N ARG A 79 3.76 2.28 11.42
CA ARG A 79 3.22 0.92 11.61
C ARG A 79 1.90 0.76 10.84
N LEU A 80 0.96 1.69 11.04
CA LEU A 80 -0.34 1.72 10.37
C LEU A 80 -0.21 1.81 8.86
N ALA A 81 0.70 2.64 8.34
CA ALA A 81 0.93 2.74 6.91
C ALA A 81 1.45 1.43 6.31
N LEU A 82 2.38 0.74 7.00
CA LEU A 82 2.84 -0.58 6.59
C LEU A 82 1.72 -1.64 6.68
N ALA A 83 0.88 -1.57 7.72
CA ALA A 83 -0.25 -2.47 7.89
C ALA A 83 -1.30 -2.29 6.78
N GLU A 84 -1.65 -1.06 6.43
CA GLU A 84 -2.61 -0.78 5.34
C GLU A 84 -2.07 -1.25 3.98
N LEU A 85 -0.76 -1.05 3.73
CA LEU A 85 -0.13 -1.61 2.53
C LEU A 85 -0.18 -3.14 2.53
N ALA A 86 0.07 -3.79 3.67
CA ALA A 86 -0.02 -5.24 3.78
C ALA A 86 -1.44 -5.72 3.50
N ASP A 87 -2.43 -5.08 4.11
CA ASP A 87 -3.85 -5.38 3.94
C ASP A 87 -4.27 -5.29 2.48
N ASN A 88 -3.89 -4.21 1.79
CA ASN A 88 -4.17 -4.04 0.37
C ASN A 88 -3.53 -5.14 -0.50
N LEU A 89 -2.30 -5.56 -0.18
CA LEU A 89 -1.64 -6.67 -0.88
C LEU A 89 -2.29 -8.02 -0.57
N PHE A 90 -2.83 -8.23 0.63
CA PHE A 90 -3.63 -9.41 0.97
C PHE A 90 -4.96 -9.44 0.23
N LEU A 91 -5.66 -8.31 0.10
CA LEU A 91 -6.90 -8.22 -0.69
C LEU A 91 -6.65 -8.60 -2.15
N ASP A 92 -5.53 -8.10 -2.69
CA ASP A 92 -5.03 -8.42 -4.02
C ASP A 92 -4.79 -9.92 -4.23
N GLU A 93 -4.16 -10.57 -3.25
CA GLU A 93 -3.91 -12.00 -3.26
C GLU A 93 -5.22 -12.79 -3.12
N MET A 94 -6.12 -12.37 -2.24
CA MET A 94 -7.41 -13.02 -2.01
C MET A 94 -8.30 -12.99 -3.24
N ILE A 95 -8.41 -11.83 -3.90
CA ILE A 95 -9.18 -11.69 -5.13
C ILE A 95 -8.60 -12.58 -6.23
N SER A 96 -7.27 -12.62 -6.36
CA SER A 96 -6.63 -13.48 -7.38
C SER A 96 -6.87 -14.98 -7.18
N LYS A 97 -7.18 -15.40 -5.95
CA LYS A 97 -7.46 -16.80 -5.58
C LYS A 97 -8.96 -17.15 -5.54
N THR A 98 -9.86 -16.17 -5.57
CA THR A 98 -11.30 -16.39 -5.40
C THR A 98 -12.00 -16.60 -6.75
N ASP A 99 -12.25 -15.52 -7.48
CA ASP A 99 -12.94 -15.55 -8.77
C ASP A 99 -12.53 -14.33 -9.63
N PRO A 100 -12.18 -14.53 -10.92
CA PRO A 100 -11.80 -13.43 -11.81
C PRO A 100 -12.89 -12.37 -12.02
N GLY A 101 -14.17 -12.72 -11.88
CA GLY A 101 -15.30 -11.79 -11.97
C GLY A 101 -15.35 -10.79 -10.81
N ILE A 102 -14.82 -11.14 -9.64
CA ILE A 102 -14.69 -10.21 -8.50
C ILE A 102 -13.73 -9.08 -8.83
N PHE A 103 -12.62 -9.37 -9.52
CA PHE A 103 -11.66 -8.33 -9.93
C PHE A 103 -12.32 -7.29 -10.83
N LYS A 104 -13.07 -7.74 -11.85
CA LYS A 104 -13.82 -6.85 -12.74
C LYS A 104 -14.85 -6.01 -11.97
N LYS A 105 -15.58 -6.63 -11.04
CA LYS A 105 -16.56 -5.93 -10.20
C LYS A 105 -15.91 -4.84 -9.33
N THR A 106 -14.75 -5.11 -8.74
CA THR A 106 -14.00 -4.12 -7.96
C THR A 106 -13.61 -2.91 -8.81
N GLU A 107 -13.12 -3.14 -10.04
CA GLU A 107 -12.77 -2.04 -10.94
C GLU A 107 -14.00 -1.21 -11.35
N GLU A 108 -15.12 -1.87 -11.63
CA GLU A 108 -16.39 -1.22 -11.95
C GLU A 108 -16.93 -0.38 -10.77
N MET A 109 -16.86 -0.90 -9.54
CA MET A 109 -17.26 -0.17 -8.33
C MET A 109 -16.41 1.08 -8.12
N ALA A 110 -15.08 0.95 -8.23
CA ALA A 110 -14.17 2.08 -8.09
C ALA A 110 -14.36 3.11 -9.22
N ALA A 111 -14.59 2.66 -10.46
CA ALA A 111 -14.87 3.55 -11.59
C ALA A 111 -16.23 4.25 -11.47
N TRP A 112 -17.25 3.57 -10.92
CA TRP A 112 -18.56 4.15 -10.68
C TRP A 112 -18.49 5.33 -9.70
N VAL A 113 -17.74 5.19 -8.60
CA VAL A 113 -17.51 6.29 -7.64
C VAL A 113 -16.83 7.48 -8.31
N LEU A 114 -15.91 7.25 -9.25
CA LEU A 114 -15.21 8.34 -9.95
C LEU A 114 -16.07 9.02 -11.02
N ASN A 115 -16.97 8.28 -11.66
CA ASN A 115 -17.76 8.76 -12.80
C ASN A 115 -19.16 9.28 -12.42
N ASP A 116 -19.61 9.07 -11.18
CA ASP A 116 -20.86 9.65 -10.70
C ASP A 116 -20.76 11.19 -10.79
N ARG A 117 -21.69 11.82 -11.52
CA ARG A 117 -21.66 13.27 -11.82
C ARG A 117 -21.78 14.15 -10.57
N LYS A 118 -22.19 13.58 -9.44
CA LYS A 118 -22.16 14.24 -8.11
C LYS A 118 -20.74 14.35 -7.53
N ASN A 119 -19.78 13.60 -8.07
CA ASN A 119 -18.40 13.49 -7.60
C ASN A 119 -17.42 14.32 -8.42
N SER A 120 -17.90 15.32 -9.18
CA SER A 120 -17.03 16.30 -9.85
C SER A 120 -16.16 17.12 -8.88
N SER A 121 -16.44 17.07 -7.58
CA SER A 121 -15.61 17.62 -6.49
C SER A 121 -14.67 16.61 -5.83
N LEU A 122 -14.68 15.33 -6.24
CA LEU A 122 -13.97 14.25 -5.53
C LEU A 122 -12.46 14.44 -5.52
N GLY A 123 -11.89 15.02 -6.58
CA GLY A 123 -10.46 15.37 -6.59
C GLY A 123 -10.10 16.43 -5.54
N GLY A 124 -10.97 17.43 -5.35
CA GLY A 124 -10.79 18.43 -4.29
C GLY A 124 -10.97 17.83 -2.90
N ALA A 125 -11.97 16.96 -2.74
CA ALA A 125 -12.22 16.27 -1.48
C ALA A 125 -11.11 15.27 -1.11
N SER A 126 -10.51 14.57 -2.08
CA SER A 126 -9.42 13.63 -1.82
C SER A 126 -8.16 14.36 -1.35
N GLU A 127 -7.83 15.49 -1.97
CA GLU A 127 -6.71 16.34 -1.55
C GLU A 127 -6.98 17.00 -0.19
N GLU A 128 -8.22 17.45 0.05
CA GLU A 128 -8.59 18.07 1.31
C GLU A 128 -8.57 17.08 2.49
N LEU A 129 -9.09 15.87 2.31
CA LEU A 129 -9.26 14.91 3.40
C LEU A 129 -8.04 14.01 3.60
N TYR A 130 -7.37 13.64 2.50
CA TYR A 130 -6.28 12.66 2.52
C TYR A 130 -4.96 13.21 1.98
N GLY A 131 -4.93 14.43 1.42
CA GLY A 131 -3.71 14.95 0.78
C GLY A 131 -3.27 14.10 -0.42
N LEU A 132 -4.22 13.38 -1.04
CA LEU A 132 -3.97 12.51 -2.18
C LEU A 132 -4.59 13.12 -3.44
N GLU A 133 -3.81 13.09 -4.53
CA GLU A 133 -4.34 13.28 -5.87
C GLU A 133 -5.35 12.19 -6.21
N LEU A 134 -6.24 12.45 -7.18
CA LEU A 134 -7.34 11.56 -7.50
C LEU A 134 -6.91 10.12 -7.85
N GLU A 135 -5.79 9.97 -8.57
CA GLU A 135 -5.27 8.64 -8.93
C GLU A 135 -4.75 7.87 -7.71
N ASP A 136 -4.05 8.55 -6.81
CA ASP A 136 -3.57 7.95 -5.56
C ASP A 136 -4.72 7.64 -4.61
N PHE A 137 -5.72 8.51 -4.53
CA PHE A 137 -6.94 8.27 -3.78
C PHE A 137 -7.69 7.04 -4.30
N LYS A 138 -7.82 6.92 -5.63
CA LYS A 138 -8.37 5.71 -6.25
C LYS A 138 -7.57 4.48 -5.83
N LYS A 139 -6.24 4.54 -5.89
CA LYS A 139 -5.36 3.40 -5.63
C LYS A 139 -5.31 2.97 -4.17
N PHE A 140 -5.22 3.91 -3.23
CA PHE A 140 -4.96 3.62 -1.81
C PHE A 140 -6.20 3.68 -0.92
N VAL A 141 -7.32 4.22 -1.42
CA VAL A 141 -8.56 4.31 -0.63
C VAL A 141 -9.70 3.57 -1.35
N LEU A 142 -10.07 4.03 -2.55
CA LEU A 142 -11.28 3.51 -3.22
C LEU A 142 -11.15 2.04 -3.65
N LEU A 143 -10.03 1.66 -4.27
CA LEU A 143 -9.82 0.29 -4.71
C LEU A 143 -9.78 -0.69 -3.52
N PRO A 144 -8.97 -0.47 -2.46
CA PRO A 144 -9.00 -1.35 -1.28
C PRO A 144 -10.39 -1.49 -0.68
N GLN A 145 -11.14 -0.39 -0.58
CA GLN A 145 -12.52 -0.42 -0.08
C GLN A 145 -13.43 -1.24 -1.01
N ALA A 146 -13.40 -1.01 -2.32
CA ALA A 146 -14.18 -1.77 -3.29
C ALA A 146 -13.83 -3.27 -3.29
N LYS A 147 -12.57 -3.64 -3.00
CA LYS A 147 -12.16 -5.04 -2.83
C LYS A 147 -12.83 -5.66 -1.60
N ARG A 148 -12.76 -4.97 -0.45
CA ARG A 148 -13.40 -5.42 0.80
C ARG A 148 -14.90 -5.59 0.61
N ASP A 149 -15.56 -4.63 -0.04
CA ASP A 149 -16.99 -4.68 -0.31
C ASP A 149 -17.37 -5.83 -1.26
N ALA A 150 -16.62 -6.00 -2.35
CA ALA A 150 -16.88 -7.08 -3.32
C ALA A 150 -16.68 -8.47 -2.72
N LEU A 151 -15.65 -8.66 -1.88
CA LEU A 151 -15.43 -9.91 -1.13
C LEU A 151 -16.55 -10.13 -0.11
N THR A 152 -16.92 -9.10 0.65
CA THR A 152 -18.01 -9.18 1.63
C THR A 152 -19.33 -9.55 0.97
N GLU A 153 -19.62 -8.99 -0.20
CA GLU A 153 -20.82 -9.31 -0.96
C GLU A 153 -20.79 -10.74 -1.53
N TYR A 154 -19.63 -11.18 -2.03
CA TYR A 154 -19.45 -12.54 -2.55
C TYR A 154 -19.68 -13.61 -1.46
N TYR A 155 -19.17 -13.35 -0.25
CA TYR A 155 -19.32 -14.24 0.91
C TYR A 155 -20.51 -13.85 1.82
N LYS A 156 -21.46 -13.04 1.35
CA LYS A 156 -22.56 -12.53 2.19
C LYS A 156 -23.40 -13.64 2.83
N GLY A 157 -23.50 -14.80 2.19
CA GLY A 157 -24.20 -15.98 2.72
C GLY A 157 -23.41 -16.79 3.75
N ASP A 158 -22.13 -16.48 3.94
CA ASP A 158 -21.19 -17.24 4.78
C ASP A 158 -20.02 -16.33 5.25
N ALA A 159 -20.32 -15.42 6.18
CA ALA A 159 -19.34 -14.46 6.69
C ALA A 159 -18.22 -15.12 7.51
N GLU A 160 -18.52 -16.26 8.17
CA GLU A 160 -17.52 -17.03 8.89
C GLU A 160 -16.45 -17.57 7.93
N LYS A 161 -16.87 -18.11 6.79
CA LYS A 161 -15.94 -18.55 5.74
C LYS A 161 -15.04 -17.44 5.21
N LEU A 162 -15.53 -16.20 5.05
CA LEU A 162 -14.67 -15.08 4.65
C LEU A 162 -13.57 -14.84 5.70
N SER A 163 -13.94 -14.82 6.99
CA SER A 163 -12.99 -14.64 8.09
C SER A 163 -11.96 -15.77 8.15
N GLU A 164 -12.41 -17.02 8.01
CA GLU A 164 -11.53 -18.19 7.99
C GLU A 164 -10.53 -18.15 6.83
N ILE A 165 -11.00 -17.88 5.60
CA ILE A 165 -10.13 -17.78 4.42
C ILE A 165 -9.15 -16.62 4.59
N TRP A 166 -9.59 -15.49 5.16
CA TRP A 166 -8.72 -14.34 5.42
C TRP A 166 -7.59 -14.68 6.39
N LEU A 167 -7.91 -15.31 7.52
CA LEU A 167 -6.92 -15.74 8.51
C LEU A 167 -5.97 -16.82 7.94
N ALA A 168 -6.50 -17.77 7.18
CA ALA A 168 -5.69 -18.79 6.51
C ALA A 168 -4.75 -18.17 5.46
N LEU A 169 -5.20 -17.14 4.75
CA LEU A 169 -4.37 -16.42 3.79
C LEU A 169 -3.22 -15.69 4.49
N LYS A 170 -3.49 -14.93 5.55
CA LYS A 170 -2.47 -14.21 6.32
C LYS A 170 -1.37 -15.12 6.87
N LYS A 171 -1.74 -16.35 7.27
CA LYS A 171 -0.80 -17.36 7.79
C LYS A 171 -0.03 -18.10 6.70
N SER A 172 -0.57 -18.23 5.50
CA SER A 172 0.04 -19.01 4.41
C SER A 172 0.94 -18.20 3.50
N VAL A 173 0.71 -16.88 3.40
CA VAL A 173 1.47 -16.01 2.51
C VAL A 173 2.68 -15.42 3.22
N GLU A 174 3.85 -15.52 2.60
CA GLU A 174 5.08 -14.96 3.15
C GLU A 174 5.01 -13.42 3.19
N VAL A 175 5.25 -12.82 4.37
CA VAL A 175 5.36 -11.36 4.53
C VAL A 175 6.78 -10.99 4.91
N LYS A 176 7.38 -10.05 4.17
CA LYS A 176 8.70 -9.48 4.44
C LYS A 176 8.60 -7.98 4.56
N ILE A 177 9.01 -7.44 5.71
CA ILE A 177 9.12 -6.00 5.94
C ILE A 177 10.60 -5.62 5.84
N TYR A 178 10.94 -4.81 4.84
CA TYR A 178 12.29 -4.28 4.64
C TYR A 178 12.47 -2.93 5.32
N TYR A 179 11.38 -2.23 5.64
CA TYR A 179 11.44 -0.96 6.35
C TYR A 179 11.97 -1.14 7.79
N PRO A 180 13.05 -0.43 8.18
CA PRO A 180 13.70 -0.64 9.48
C PRO A 180 12.79 -0.35 10.67
N GLY A 181 12.94 -1.14 11.73
CA GLY A 181 12.20 -0.96 12.99
C GLY A 181 10.83 -1.64 13.04
N TYR A 182 10.46 -2.43 12.02
CA TYR A 182 9.17 -3.12 11.95
C TYR A 182 9.35 -4.58 11.53
N PHE A 183 8.38 -5.42 11.90
CA PHE A 183 8.32 -6.82 11.49
C PHE A 183 6.87 -7.30 11.43
N TRP A 184 6.65 -8.40 10.72
CA TRP A 184 5.36 -9.10 10.67
C TRP A 184 5.34 -10.19 11.75
N ASP A 185 4.31 -10.23 12.59
CA ASP A 185 4.19 -11.23 13.67
C ASP A 185 3.37 -12.47 13.28
N GLY A 186 2.82 -12.51 12.07
CA GLY A 186 1.90 -13.55 11.61
C GLY A 186 0.48 -13.03 11.38
N GLU A 187 0.11 -11.90 12.00
CA GLU A 187 -1.24 -11.33 11.92
C GLU A 187 -1.26 -9.84 11.56
N ASP A 188 -0.28 -9.08 12.08
CA ASP A 188 -0.15 -7.64 11.88
C ASP A 188 1.32 -7.17 11.86
N VAL A 189 1.53 -5.92 11.49
CA VAL A 189 2.81 -5.22 11.57
C VAL A 189 3.06 -4.76 13.01
N ARG A 190 4.23 -5.12 13.55
CA ARG A 190 4.71 -4.75 14.89
C ARG A 190 5.95 -3.89 14.84
N ILE A 191 6.12 -3.05 15.86
CA ILE A 191 7.32 -2.23 16.08
C ILE A 191 8.37 -3.09 16.78
N LYS A 192 9.62 -3.06 16.29
CA LYS A 192 10.76 -3.68 16.99
C LYS A 192 11.08 -2.82 18.22
N ASN A 193 11.00 -3.44 19.40
CA ASN A 193 11.49 -2.85 20.64
C ASN A 193 13.03 -2.78 20.67
#